data_AF-A0AAN5ICX5-F1
#
_entry.id   AF-A0AAN5ICX5-F1
#
_cell.length_a   1.000
_cell.length_b   1.000
_cell.length_c   1.000
_cell.angle_alpha   90.00
_cell.angle_beta   90.00
_cell.angle_gamma   90.00
#
_symmetry.space_group_name_H-M   'P 1'
#
loop_
_entity.id
_entity.type
_entity.pdbx_description
1 polymer ?
#
loop_
_entity_poly.entity_id
_entity_poly.type
_entity_poly.pdbx_seq_one_letter_code
_entity_poly.pdbx_strand_id
1 'polypeptide(L)'
;TYRIPGASSSAPVSIIRCSVILLVLPLSSARFPIEKWECGSEEWTKSSSHQEVMRSCPHFAAEINHCCVVHDDCYGRQKGRTFCDTQFDQCNKRVLEDERAGPCKSLIETAYEVVEFFGFFAYDSSTNYTEPHESELPMLCRPEKTMGVFFDYMYLSCPTIKKSISSCCDQLTLCPDLPLGRNRTECASRAMSCLSAARSEEHHGFNDGHCDRALDRTRKYLSLDYIMENSQQSKKSKNTPEIFANSNQAFALLLILSLACGICLLLVTYKYYRLRTENKSRKYSTITLSTA
;
A
#
# COMPACT_ATOMS: atom_id res chain seq x y z
N THR A 1 -8.85 -57.39 60.70
CA THR A 1 -7.65 -57.08 59.89
C THR A 1 -8.02 -55.96 58.94
N TYR A 2 -7.49 -54.76 59.19
CA TYR A 2 -7.81 -53.52 58.48
C TYR A 2 -7.20 -53.49 57.07
N ARG A 3 -7.97 -53.01 56.08
CA ARG A 3 -7.44 -52.55 54.78
C ARG A 3 -7.97 -51.14 54.51
N ILE A 4 -7.03 -50.22 54.36
CA ILE A 4 -7.21 -48.80 54.06
C ILE A 4 -7.46 -48.62 52.55
N PRO A 5 -8.42 -47.78 52.11
CA PRO A 5 -8.51 -47.35 50.73
C PRO A 5 -7.50 -46.22 50.45
N GLY A 6 -6.58 -46.45 49.52
CA GLY A 6 -5.67 -45.44 49.00
C GLY A 6 -6.37 -44.50 48.02
N ALA A 7 -6.49 -43.23 48.40
CA ALA A 7 -6.91 -42.15 47.51
C ALA A 7 -5.66 -41.56 46.82
N SER A 8 -5.48 -41.83 45.52
CA SER A 8 -4.50 -41.12 44.68
C SER A 8 -5.17 -39.90 44.06
N SER A 9 -4.98 -38.74 44.68
CA SER A 9 -5.37 -37.43 44.13
C SER A 9 -4.15 -36.79 43.46
N SER A 10 -3.99 -37.02 42.16
CA SER A 10 -3.07 -36.27 41.30
C SER A 10 -3.80 -35.04 40.76
N ALA A 11 -3.63 -33.90 41.41
CA ALA A 11 -4.08 -32.63 40.86
C ALA A 11 -3.08 -32.13 39.80
N PRO A 12 -3.49 -31.88 38.54
CA PRO A 12 -2.61 -31.32 37.53
C PRO A 12 -2.39 -29.82 37.81
N VAL A 13 -1.12 -29.42 37.94
CA VAL A 13 -0.71 -28.01 37.98
C VAL A 13 -0.68 -27.50 36.55
N SER A 14 -1.83 -27.04 36.04
CA SER A 14 -1.90 -26.32 34.78
C SER A 14 -1.26 -24.93 34.95
N ILE A 15 0.01 -24.83 34.58
CA ILE A 15 0.72 -23.54 34.42
C ILE A 15 0.13 -22.88 33.17
N ILE A 16 -0.87 -22.02 33.36
CA ILE A 16 -1.38 -21.16 32.29
C ILE A 16 -0.31 -20.08 32.04
N ARG A 17 0.59 -20.35 31.10
CA ARG A 17 1.47 -19.34 30.50
C ARG A 17 0.60 -18.45 29.61
N CYS A 18 0.03 -17.39 30.17
CA CYS A 18 -0.48 -16.27 29.39
C CYS A 18 0.70 -15.50 28.81
N SER A 19 1.28 -16.01 27.73
CA SER A 19 2.15 -15.21 26.86
C SER A 19 1.27 -14.13 26.24
N VAL A 20 1.30 -12.92 26.81
CA VAL A 20 0.78 -11.72 26.16
C VAL A 20 1.69 -11.44 24.97
N ILE A 21 1.43 -12.13 23.85
CA ILE A 21 2.01 -11.76 22.57
C ILE A 21 1.36 -10.41 22.23
N LEU A 22 2.09 -9.32 22.47
CA LEU A 22 1.80 -8.04 21.83
C LEU A 22 1.91 -8.29 20.32
N LEU A 23 0.80 -8.68 19.70
CA LEU A 23 0.60 -8.54 18.27
C LEU A 23 0.63 -7.03 18.02
N VAL A 24 1.83 -6.48 17.85
CA VAL A 24 2.00 -5.26 17.07
C VAL A 24 1.53 -5.66 15.68
N LEU A 25 0.21 -5.57 15.46
CA LEU A 25 -0.35 -5.68 14.12
C LEU A 25 0.41 -4.63 13.33
N PRO A 26 1.23 -5.02 12.33
CA PRO A 26 1.86 -4.03 11.48
C PRO A 26 0.70 -3.21 10.95
N LEU A 27 0.68 -1.91 11.29
CA LEU A 27 -0.26 -1.00 10.67
C LEU A 27 -0.08 -1.24 9.18
N SER A 28 -1.13 -1.78 8.56
CA SER A 28 -1.14 -2.18 7.17
C SER A 28 -0.63 -1.00 6.36
N SER A 29 0.67 -0.99 6.07
CA SER A 29 1.27 0.05 5.26
C SER A 29 0.66 -0.23 3.91
N ALA A 30 -0.25 0.62 3.44
CA ALA A 30 -0.89 0.32 2.16
C ALA A 30 0.23 0.19 1.13
N ARG A 31 0.22 -0.92 0.41
CA ARG A 31 1.19 -1.26 -0.62
C ARG A 31 0.48 -1.18 -1.96
N PHE A 32 1.24 -0.86 -2.99
CA PHE A 32 0.75 -0.99 -4.34
C PHE A 32 0.41 -2.48 -4.61
N PRO A 33 -0.77 -2.81 -5.11
CA PRO A 33 -1.17 -4.21 -5.33
C PRO A 33 -0.34 -4.85 -6.45
N ILE A 34 0.12 -6.10 -6.24
CA ILE A 34 0.93 -6.83 -7.22
C ILE A 34 0.14 -7.12 -8.51
N GLU A 35 -1.17 -7.25 -8.40
CA GLU A 35 -2.08 -7.54 -9.52
C GLU A 35 -2.16 -6.38 -10.52
N LYS A 36 -1.76 -5.17 -10.12
CA LYS A 36 -1.68 -3.98 -10.98
C LYS A 36 -0.24 -3.68 -11.43
N TRP A 37 0.72 -4.48 -10.99
CA TRP A 37 2.13 -4.22 -11.23
C TRP A 37 2.57 -4.76 -12.60
N GLU A 38 3.21 -3.90 -13.39
CA GLU A 38 3.53 -4.16 -14.79
C GLU A 38 5.03 -4.17 -15.06
N CYS A 39 5.87 -3.66 -14.16
CA CYS A 39 7.32 -3.68 -14.37
C CYS A 39 7.89 -5.10 -14.39
N GLY A 40 8.24 -5.63 -15.57
CA GLY A 40 8.88 -6.94 -15.74
C GLY A 40 8.22 -7.75 -16.85
N SER A 41 8.99 -8.58 -17.54
CA SER A 41 8.51 -9.37 -18.68
C SER A 41 7.78 -10.66 -18.30
N GLU A 42 8.16 -11.25 -17.17
CA GLU A 42 7.64 -12.52 -16.65
C GLU A 42 7.15 -12.39 -15.20
N GLU A 43 6.30 -13.31 -14.73
CA GLU A 43 5.72 -13.28 -13.39
C GLU A 43 6.77 -13.13 -12.27
N TRP A 44 7.88 -13.87 -12.36
CA TRP A 44 8.94 -13.78 -11.35
C TRP A 44 9.68 -12.43 -11.41
N THR A 45 9.90 -11.86 -12.60
CA THR A 45 10.52 -10.52 -12.75
C THR A 45 9.59 -9.42 -12.23
N LYS A 46 8.27 -9.54 -12.49
CA LYS A 46 7.24 -8.64 -11.94
C LYS A 46 7.19 -8.69 -10.42
N SER A 47 7.19 -9.90 -9.85
CA SER A 47 7.24 -10.09 -8.40
C SER A 47 8.51 -9.53 -7.77
N SER A 48 9.66 -9.75 -8.42
CA SER A 48 10.96 -9.27 -7.93
C SER A 48 11.07 -7.75 -7.96
N SER A 49 10.69 -7.12 -9.07
CA SER A 49 10.72 -5.66 -9.21
C SER A 49 9.72 -4.98 -8.28
N HIS A 50 8.52 -5.58 -8.10
CA HIS A 50 7.51 -5.09 -7.16
C HIS A 50 8.05 -5.09 -5.73
N GLN A 51 8.62 -6.21 -5.28
CA GLN A 51 9.19 -6.32 -3.94
C GLN A 51 10.29 -5.28 -3.69
N GLU A 52 11.17 -5.08 -4.68
CA GLU A 52 12.25 -4.12 -4.58
C GLU A 52 11.74 -2.67 -4.51
N VAL A 53 10.73 -2.31 -5.33
CA VAL A 53 10.07 -1.00 -5.24
C VAL A 53 9.33 -0.83 -3.93
N MET A 54 8.58 -1.84 -3.46
CA MET A 54 7.88 -1.77 -2.17
C MET A 54 8.84 -1.62 -0.98
N ARG A 55 10.07 -2.11 -1.11
CA ARG A 55 11.11 -2.02 -0.08
C ARG A 55 11.82 -0.66 -0.10
N SER A 56 12.19 -0.18 -1.28
CA SER A 56 13.08 0.98 -1.45
C SER A 56 12.32 2.28 -1.75
N CYS A 57 11.19 2.19 -2.45
CA CYS A 57 10.45 3.33 -2.97
C CYS A 57 8.90 3.13 -2.99
N PRO A 58 8.26 2.70 -1.88
CA PRO A 58 6.84 2.39 -1.89
C PRO A 58 5.94 3.60 -2.21
N HIS A 59 6.42 4.81 -1.91
CA HIS A 59 5.70 6.07 -2.10
C HIS A 59 5.46 6.46 -3.56
N PHE A 60 6.33 5.99 -4.45
CA PHE A 60 6.30 6.34 -5.88
C PHE A 60 6.02 5.12 -6.76
N ALA A 61 5.53 4.06 -6.15
CA ALA A 61 5.28 2.81 -6.86
C ALA A 61 4.30 2.99 -8.01
N ALA A 62 3.26 3.81 -7.85
CA ALA A 62 2.30 4.07 -8.92
C ALA A 62 2.94 4.80 -10.11
N GLU A 63 3.84 5.76 -9.85
CA GLU A 63 4.58 6.45 -10.90
C GLU A 63 5.61 5.58 -11.60
N ILE A 64 6.39 4.80 -10.84
CA ILE A 64 7.36 3.84 -11.40
C ILE A 64 6.62 2.81 -12.26
N ASN A 65 5.50 2.27 -11.76
CA ASN A 65 4.67 1.33 -12.49
C ASN A 65 4.12 1.93 -13.79
N HIS A 66 3.68 3.19 -13.75
CA HIS A 66 3.24 3.90 -14.96
C HIS A 66 4.35 4.00 -16.02
N CYS A 67 5.60 4.27 -15.61
CA CYS A 67 6.72 4.29 -16.54
C CYS A 67 6.95 2.93 -17.21
N CYS A 68 6.73 1.82 -16.49
CA CYS A 68 6.79 0.48 -17.07
C CYS A 68 5.65 0.24 -18.07
N VAL A 69 4.42 0.66 -17.76
CA VAL A 69 3.29 0.56 -18.69
C VAL A 69 3.56 1.28 -20.01
N VAL A 70 4.12 2.49 -19.93
CA VAL A 70 4.51 3.28 -21.11
C VAL A 70 5.65 2.61 -21.89
N HIS A 71 6.63 2.04 -21.19
CA HIS A 71 7.76 1.34 -21.80
C HIS A 71 7.30 0.07 -22.54
N ASP A 72 6.45 -0.73 -21.93
CA ASP A 72 5.88 -1.94 -22.54
C ASP A 72 5.03 -1.61 -23.76
N ASP A 73 4.22 -0.53 -23.72
CA ASP A 73 3.48 -0.04 -24.90
C ASP A 73 4.45 0.41 -26.01
N CYS A 74 5.53 1.11 -25.66
CA CYS A 74 6.56 1.53 -26.61
C CYS A 74 7.25 0.33 -27.29
N TYR A 75 7.56 -0.71 -26.51
CA TYR A 75 8.09 -1.98 -26.98
C TYR A 75 7.09 -2.70 -27.90
N GLY A 76 5.85 -2.88 -27.47
CA GLY A 76 4.80 -3.52 -28.26
C GLY A 76 4.53 -2.82 -29.59
N ARG A 77 4.65 -1.49 -29.64
CA ARG A 77 4.54 -0.69 -30.88
C ARG A 77 5.83 -0.64 -31.70
N GLN A 78 6.89 -1.29 -31.25
CA GLN A 78 8.17 -1.39 -31.95
C GLN A 78 8.75 -0.03 -32.34
N LYS A 79 8.66 0.97 -31.44
CA LYS A 79 9.17 2.34 -31.67
C LYS A 79 10.71 2.46 -31.64
N GLY A 80 11.41 1.33 -31.49
CA GLY A 80 12.87 1.24 -31.38
C GLY A 80 13.32 1.13 -29.92
N ARG A 81 14.09 0.07 -29.61
CA ARG A 81 14.54 -0.25 -28.24
C ARG A 81 15.21 0.92 -27.53
N THR A 82 16.28 1.47 -28.11
CA THR A 82 17.03 2.59 -27.51
C THR A 82 16.15 3.81 -27.25
N PHE A 83 15.20 4.10 -28.15
CA PHE A 83 14.25 5.18 -27.95
C PHE A 83 13.35 4.89 -26.74
N CYS A 84 12.75 3.71 -26.68
CA CYS A 84 11.89 3.31 -25.57
C CYS A 84 12.63 3.28 -24.22
N ASP A 85 13.85 2.73 -24.16
CA ASP A 85 14.65 2.69 -22.92
C ASP A 85 15.02 4.09 -22.43
N THR A 86 15.32 5.00 -23.37
CA THR A 86 15.58 6.41 -23.06
C THR A 86 14.34 7.10 -22.50
N GLN A 87 13.16 6.85 -23.07
CA GLN A 87 11.90 7.40 -22.57
C GLN A 87 11.54 6.83 -21.19
N PHE A 88 11.79 5.53 -20.96
CA PHE A 88 11.62 4.89 -19.67
C PHE A 88 12.50 5.51 -18.59
N ASP A 89 13.79 5.74 -18.88
CA ASP A 89 14.72 6.41 -17.96
C ASP A 89 14.26 7.83 -17.63
N GLN A 90 13.88 8.62 -18.65
CA GLN A 90 13.35 9.97 -18.46
C GLN A 90 12.07 9.96 -17.61
N CYS A 91 11.17 8.99 -17.82
CA CYS A 91 9.96 8.84 -17.03
C CYS A 91 10.29 8.57 -15.56
N ASN A 92 11.16 7.58 -15.28
CA ASN A 92 11.55 7.24 -13.91
C ASN A 92 12.25 8.39 -13.21
N LYS A 93 13.11 9.15 -13.89
CA LYS A 93 13.83 10.28 -13.29
C LYS A 93 12.91 11.42 -12.82
N ARG A 94 11.69 11.56 -13.38
CA ARG A 94 10.70 12.52 -12.86
C ARG A 94 10.28 12.23 -11.41
N VAL A 95 10.37 10.97 -10.98
CA VAL A 95 10.13 10.62 -9.56
C VAL A 95 11.14 11.35 -8.65
N LEU A 96 12.39 11.51 -9.10
CA LEU A 96 13.46 12.16 -8.35
C LEU A 96 13.32 13.68 -8.23
N GLU A 97 12.36 14.29 -8.94
CA GLU A 97 12.02 15.71 -8.77
C GLU A 97 11.31 15.98 -7.44
N ASP A 98 10.74 14.94 -6.82
CA ASP A 98 10.17 15.04 -5.47
C ASP A 98 11.26 14.87 -4.42
N GLU A 99 11.38 15.83 -3.50
CA GLU A 99 12.41 15.80 -2.44
C GLU A 99 12.33 14.54 -1.56
N ARG A 100 11.16 13.89 -1.47
CA ARG A 100 10.97 12.64 -0.72
C ARG A 100 11.51 11.41 -1.45
N ALA A 101 11.90 11.53 -2.72
CA ALA A 101 12.37 10.42 -3.55
C ALA A 101 13.86 10.09 -3.35
N GLY A 102 14.56 10.74 -2.41
CA GLY A 102 15.97 10.43 -2.10
C GLY A 102 16.28 8.93 -1.98
N PRO A 103 15.49 8.13 -1.24
CA PRO A 103 15.68 6.67 -1.14
C PRO A 103 15.49 5.90 -2.46
N CYS A 104 14.78 6.47 -3.43
CA CYS A 104 14.48 5.84 -4.72
C CYS A 104 15.60 5.96 -5.75
N LYS A 105 16.59 6.85 -5.51
CA LYS A 105 17.60 7.22 -6.50
C LYS A 105 18.36 6.01 -7.06
N SER A 106 18.94 5.19 -6.18
CA SER A 106 19.70 4.01 -6.61
C SER A 106 18.83 3.03 -7.41
N LEU A 107 17.57 2.85 -7.01
CA LEU A 107 16.65 1.96 -7.71
C LEU A 107 16.36 2.45 -9.12
N ILE A 108 16.08 3.75 -9.27
CA ILE A 108 15.76 4.37 -10.56
C ILE A 108 16.97 4.34 -11.50
N GLU A 109 18.17 4.62 -10.99
CA GLU A 109 19.40 4.55 -11.79
C GLU A 109 19.69 3.12 -12.26
N THR A 110 19.56 2.12 -11.37
CA THR A 110 19.76 0.71 -11.72
C THR A 110 18.69 0.17 -12.68
N ALA A 111 17.44 0.65 -12.59
CA ALA A 111 16.37 0.18 -13.46
C ALA A 111 16.69 0.44 -14.94
N TYR A 112 17.31 1.57 -15.26
CA TYR A 112 17.75 1.89 -16.63
C TYR A 112 18.83 0.92 -17.13
N GLU A 113 19.86 0.67 -16.31
CA GLU A 113 20.95 -0.25 -16.66
C GLU A 113 20.43 -1.67 -16.94
N VAL A 114 19.45 -2.12 -16.15
CA VAL A 114 18.81 -3.43 -16.32
C VAL A 114 18.07 -3.51 -17.66
N VAL A 115 17.26 -2.50 -18.01
CA VAL A 115 16.53 -2.53 -19.30
C VAL A 115 17.46 -2.33 -20.50
N GLU A 116 18.51 -1.53 -20.38
CA GLU A 116 19.48 -1.35 -21.47
C GLU A 116 20.22 -2.68 -21.78
N PHE A 117 20.62 -3.41 -20.72
CA PHE A 117 21.37 -4.65 -20.86
C PHE A 117 20.48 -5.84 -21.25
N PHE A 118 19.34 -6.03 -20.57
CA PHE A 118 18.48 -7.21 -20.75
C PHE A 118 17.27 -6.96 -21.66
N GLY A 119 16.92 -5.70 -21.94
CA GLY A 119 15.71 -5.33 -22.67
C GLY A 119 15.70 -5.77 -24.13
N PHE A 120 16.82 -6.22 -24.71
CA PHE A 120 16.85 -6.82 -26.05
C PHE A 120 15.81 -7.95 -26.19
N PHE A 121 15.80 -8.90 -25.25
CA PHE A 121 14.92 -10.06 -25.32
C PHE A 121 13.45 -9.67 -25.17
N ALA A 122 13.15 -8.76 -24.23
CA ALA A 122 11.81 -8.25 -24.03
C ALA A 122 11.30 -7.46 -25.26
N TYR A 123 12.16 -6.64 -25.86
CA TYR A 123 11.85 -5.87 -27.06
C TYR A 123 11.54 -6.78 -28.25
N ASP A 124 12.41 -7.76 -28.52
CA ASP A 124 12.21 -8.71 -29.62
C ASP A 124 10.97 -9.58 -29.40
N SER A 125 10.73 -10.03 -28.17
CA SER A 125 9.54 -10.81 -27.81
C SER A 125 8.23 -10.02 -27.93
N SER A 126 8.30 -8.68 -27.83
CA SER A 126 7.13 -7.81 -27.97
C SER A 126 6.68 -7.59 -29.42
N THR A 127 7.41 -8.09 -30.42
CA THR A 127 7.05 -7.97 -31.85
C THR A 127 5.70 -8.58 -32.20
N ASN A 128 5.29 -9.62 -31.48
CA ASN A 128 3.98 -10.28 -31.63
C ASN A 128 2.98 -9.84 -30.56
N TYR A 129 3.27 -8.78 -29.82
CA TYR A 129 2.36 -8.29 -28.79
C TYR A 129 1.12 -7.70 -29.46
N THR A 130 0.01 -8.40 -29.33
CA THR A 130 -1.33 -7.84 -29.54
C THR A 130 -1.86 -7.36 -28.21
N GLU A 131 -2.47 -6.17 -28.18
CA GLU A 131 -3.21 -5.73 -27.00
C GLU A 131 -4.23 -6.82 -26.61
N PRO A 132 -4.30 -7.21 -25.32
CA PRO A 132 -5.28 -8.17 -24.85
C PRO A 132 -6.69 -7.74 -25.24
N HIS A 133 -7.55 -8.70 -25.57
CA HIS A 133 -8.93 -8.40 -25.88
C HIS A 133 -9.59 -7.70 -24.69
N GLU A 134 -10.60 -6.84 -24.91
CA GLU A 134 -11.20 -6.03 -23.83
C GLU A 134 -11.74 -6.85 -22.65
N SER A 135 -12.10 -8.11 -22.89
CA SER A 135 -12.50 -9.10 -21.89
C SER A 135 -11.36 -9.66 -21.02
N GLU A 136 -10.12 -9.47 -21.46
CA GLU A 136 -8.87 -9.93 -20.83
C GLU A 136 -8.06 -8.77 -20.23
N LEU A 137 -8.48 -7.52 -20.47
CA LEU A 137 -7.82 -6.37 -19.86
C LEU A 137 -7.93 -6.50 -18.34
N PRO A 138 -6.80 -6.35 -17.61
CA PRO A 138 -6.82 -6.31 -16.16
C PRO A 138 -7.80 -5.23 -15.69
N MET A 139 -8.35 -5.41 -14.49
CA MET A 139 -9.39 -4.58 -13.91
C MET A 139 -9.02 -3.09 -14.04
N LEU A 140 -9.49 -2.44 -15.12
CA LEU A 140 -9.16 -1.06 -15.43
C LEU A 140 -9.48 -0.22 -14.21
N CYS A 141 -8.56 0.66 -13.84
CA CYS A 141 -8.78 1.50 -12.70
C CYS A 141 -10.03 2.35 -12.94
N ARG A 142 -10.95 2.29 -11.97
CA ARG A 142 -12.19 3.04 -11.97
C ARG A 142 -12.32 3.76 -10.64
N PRO A 143 -12.10 5.08 -10.59
CA PRO A 143 -12.27 5.84 -9.37
C PRO A 143 -13.72 5.76 -8.91
N GLU A 144 -13.95 5.88 -7.60
CA GLU A 144 -15.30 5.87 -7.07
C GLU A 144 -16.15 7.03 -7.60
N LYS A 145 -17.48 6.87 -7.50
CA LYS A 145 -18.50 7.92 -7.74
C LYS A 145 -18.49 8.45 -9.18
N THR A 146 -18.82 9.74 -9.32
CA THR A 146 -18.94 10.49 -10.56
C THR A 146 -17.65 10.52 -11.37
N MET A 147 -16.49 10.36 -10.72
CA MET A 147 -15.20 10.41 -11.40
C MET A 147 -14.99 9.21 -12.34
N GLY A 148 -15.54 8.04 -11.97
CA GLY A 148 -15.51 6.83 -12.80
C GLY A 148 -16.06 7.05 -14.20
N VAL A 149 -17.13 7.84 -14.36
CA VAL A 149 -17.80 8.10 -15.65
C VAL A 149 -16.85 8.80 -16.64
N PHE A 150 -15.98 9.69 -16.15
CA PHE A 150 -15.02 10.38 -17.02
C PHE A 150 -13.88 9.47 -17.45
N PHE A 151 -13.42 8.57 -16.57
CA PHE A 151 -12.45 7.54 -16.94
C PHE A 151 -13.04 6.55 -17.94
N ASP A 152 -14.28 6.11 -17.76
CA ASP A 152 -14.99 5.29 -18.75
C ASP A 152 -15.06 6.00 -20.11
N TYR A 153 -15.39 7.29 -20.12
CA TYR A 153 -15.41 8.09 -21.34
C TYR A 153 -14.03 8.22 -22.00
N MET A 154 -12.95 8.35 -21.20
CA MET A 154 -11.59 8.34 -21.72
C MET A 154 -11.20 6.99 -22.31
N TYR A 155 -11.51 5.87 -21.65
CA TYR A 155 -11.22 4.53 -22.20
C TYR A 155 -11.92 4.30 -23.54
N LEU A 156 -13.16 4.78 -23.69
CA LEU A 156 -13.89 4.73 -24.95
C LEU A 156 -13.32 5.66 -26.02
N SER A 157 -12.87 6.86 -25.62
CA SER A 157 -12.41 7.90 -26.56
C SER A 157 -10.94 7.77 -26.95
N CYS A 158 -10.14 7.04 -26.17
CA CYS A 158 -8.69 6.88 -26.32
C CYS A 158 -8.32 5.39 -26.31
N PRO A 159 -8.81 4.58 -27.27
CA PRO A 159 -8.71 3.13 -27.20
C PRO A 159 -7.27 2.62 -27.21
N THR A 160 -6.35 3.35 -27.83
CA THR A 160 -4.95 2.91 -27.94
C THR A 160 -4.11 3.19 -26.71
N ILE A 161 -4.59 3.98 -25.74
CA ILE A 161 -3.82 4.32 -24.53
C ILE A 161 -4.56 3.93 -23.24
N LYS A 162 -5.50 2.96 -23.32
CA LYS A 162 -6.30 2.49 -22.18
C LYS A 162 -5.43 2.10 -20.98
N LYS A 163 -4.33 1.38 -21.20
CA LYS A 163 -3.40 0.95 -20.14
C LYS A 163 -2.69 2.14 -19.48
N SER A 164 -2.20 3.10 -20.27
CA SER A 164 -1.57 4.32 -19.76
C SER A 164 -2.57 5.17 -18.96
N ILE A 165 -3.82 5.29 -19.44
CA ILE A 165 -4.90 5.96 -18.68
C ILE A 165 -5.19 5.24 -17.36
N SER A 166 -5.24 3.91 -17.36
CA SER A 166 -5.49 3.11 -16.15
C SER A 166 -4.39 3.28 -15.11
N SER A 167 -3.12 3.24 -15.53
CA SER A 167 -2.00 3.49 -14.59
C SER A 167 -1.99 4.92 -14.05
N CYS A 168 -2.41 5.93 -14.83
CA CYS A 168 -2.63 7.29 -14.31
C CYS A 168 -3.80 7.36 -13.32
N CYS A 169 -4.86 6.56 -13.53
CA CYS A 169 -5.94 6.42 -12.57
C CYS A 169 -5.47 5.77 -11.26
N ASP A 170 -4.56 4.80 -11.33
CA ASP A 170 -3.98 4.19 -10.12
C ASP A 170 -3.18 5.20 -9.30
N GLN A 171 -2.47 6.13 -9.94
CA GLN A 171 -1.86 7.28 -9.25
C GLN A 171 -2.89 8.19 -8.56
N LEU A 172 -4.14 8.21 -9.01
CA LEU A 172 -5.21 8.97 -8.37
C LEU A 172 -5.79 8.23 -7.17
N THR A 173 -6.06 6.93 -7.34
CA THR A 173 -6.84 6.13 -6.40
C THR A 173 -6.00 5.54 -5.27
N LEU A 174 -4.75 5.14 -5.54
CA LEU A 174 -3.87 4.50 -4.56
C LEU A 174 -2.98 5.49 -3.81
N CYS A 175 -2.69 6.64 -4.42
CA CYS A 175 -1.78 7.65 -3.87
C CYS A 175 -2.11 8.15 -2.45
N PRO A 176 -3.39 8.34 -2.04
CA PRO A 176 -3.70 8.73 -0.67
C PRO A 176 -3.34 7.67 0.38
N ASP A 177 -3.33 6.40 -0.02
CA ASP A 177 -3.13 5.27 0.88
C ASP A 177 -1.65 4.86 0.98
N LEU A 178 -0.82 5.23 -0.01
CA LEU A 178 0.60 4.93 0.01
C LEU A 178 1.29 5.56 1.23
N PRO A 179 2.42 4.99 1.69
CA PRO A 179 3.10 5.51 2.88
C PRO A 179 3.51 6.98 2.65
N LEU A 180 3.77 7.78 3.70
CA LEU A 180 3.96 9.26 3.56
C LEU A 180 2.82 9.97 2.78
N GLY A 181 1.62 9.40 2.82
CA GLY A 181 0.44 9.72 2.01
C GLY A 181 0.36 11.16 1.57
N ARG A 182 0.25 11.35 0.26
CA ARG A 182 0.05 12.67 -0.32
C ARG A 182 -1.39 13.13 -0.07
N ASN A 183 -1.56 14.44 0.02
CA ASN A 183 -2.91 14.97 0.01
C ASN A 183 -3.55 14.69 -1.36
N ARG A 184 -4.89 14.61 -1.38
CA ARG A 184 -5.66 14.31 -2.59
C ARG A 184 -5.38 15.29 -3.74
N THR A 185 -5.10 16.56 -3.43
CA THR A 185 -4.78 17.59 -4.42
C THR A 185 -3.47 17.30 -5.15
N GLU A 186 -2.46 16.81 -4.44
CA GLU A 186 -1.18 16.44 -5.02
C GLU A 186 -1.32 15.18 -5.90
N CYS A 187 -2.04 14.16 -5.42
CA CYS A 187 -2.37 12.97 -6.20
C CYS A 187 -3.09 13.32 -7.50
N ALA A 188 -4.06 14.23 -7.42
CA ALA A 188 -4.79 14.75 -8.57
C ALA A 188 -3.90 15.45 -9.58
N SER A 189 -3.04 16.37 -9.10
CA SER A 189 -2.13 17.12 -9.94
C SER A 189 -1.20 16.18 -10.71
N ARG A 190 -0.68 15.15 -10.02
CA ARG A 190 0.16 14.12 -10.63
C ARG A 190 -0.60 13.26 -11.63
N ALA A 191 -1.80 12.79 -11.30
CA ALA A 191 -2.65 12.05 -12.22
C ALA A 191 -2.99 12.86 -13.48
N MET A 192 -3.27 14.17 -13.36
CA MET A 192 -3.49 15.05 -14.51
C MET A 192 -2.24 15.24 -15.37
N SER A 193 -1.07 15.35 -14.74
CA SER A 193 0.22 15.41 -15.45
C SER A 193 0.48 14.10 -16.19
N CYS A 194 0.23 12.96 -15.54
CA CYS A 194 0.32 11.61 -16.09
C CYS A 194 -0.57 11.46 -17.33
N LEU A 195 -1.86 11.82 -17.24
CA LEU A 195 -2.80 11.77 -18.38
C LEU A 195 -2.30 12.61 -19.56
N SER A 196 -1.77 13.80 -19.28
CA SER A 196 -1.22 14.69 -20.31
C SER A 196 -0.01 14.07 -21.02
N ALA A 197 0.88 13.42 -20.27
CA ALA A 197 2.04 12.73 -20.81
C ALA A 197 1.62 11.53 -21.68
N ALA A 198 0.73 10.68 -21.17
CA ALA A 198 0.21 9.52 -21.91
C ALA A 198 -0.39 9.91 -23.27
N ARG A 199 -1.08 11.06 -23.34
CA ARG A 199 -1.63 11.57 -24.61
C ARG A 199 -0.57 12.04 -25.59
N SER A 200 0.51 12.67 -25.11
CA SER A 200 1.58 13.20 -25.96
C SER A 200 2.32 12.09 -26.74
N GLU A 201 2.27 10.85 -26.25
CA GLU A 201 2.93 9.69 -26.86
C GLU A 201 2.10 9.03 -27.99
N GLU A 202 0.81 9.40 -28.13
CA GLU A 202 -0.17 8.84 -29.08
C GLU A 202 -0.14 9.49 -30.48
N HIS A 203 0.73 10.47 -30.73
CA HIS A 203 0.65 11.41 -31.88
C HIS A 203 0.68 10.85 -33.33
N HIS A 204 0.52 9.54 -33.57
CA HIS A 204 0.79 8.93 -34.88
C HIS A 204 -0.35 8.17 -35.60
N GLY A 205 -1.59 8.10 -35.10
CA GLY A 205 -2.57 7.18 -35.71
C GLY A 205 -3.97 7.71 -36.06
N PHE A 206 -4.64 8.37 -35.11
CA PHE A 206 -6.08 8.65 -35.23
C PHE A 206 -6.41 9.90 -34.41
N ASN A 207 -6.46 11.06 -35.07
CA ASN A 207 -6.71 12.33 -34.40
C ASN A 207 -8.05 12.93 -34.85
N ASP A 208 -9.15 12.35 -34.37
CA ASP A 208 -10.50 12.91 -34.49
C ASP A 208 -10.82 13.93 -33.36
N GLY A 209 -9.82 14.21 -32.52
CA GLY A 209 -9.90 15.06 -31.33
C GLY A 209 -10.85 14.52 -30.24
N HIS A 210 -11.41 13.31 -30.37
CA HIS A 210 -12.30 12.76 -29.35
C HIS A 210 -11.52 12.47 -28.06
N CYS A 211 -10.33 11.87 -28.18
CA CYS A 211 -9.46 11.63 -27.03
C CYS A 211 -9.06 12.93 -26.32
N ASP A 212 -8.68 13.97 -27.08
CA ASP A 212 -8.33 15.29 -26.52
C ASP A 212 -9.49 15.92 -25.76
N ARG A 213 -10.71 15.85 -26.31
CA ARG A 213 -11.92 16.35 -25.62
C ARG A 213 -12.23 15.55 -24.35
N ALA A 214 -12.03 14.23 -24.37
CA ALA A 214 -12.23 13.40 -23.20
C ALA A 214 -11.22 13.75 -22.10
N LEU A 215 -9.94 13.90 -22.46
CA LEU A 215 -8.88 14.28 -21.54
C LEU A 215 -9.12 15.66 -20.92
N ASP A 216 -9.47 16.67 -21.72
CA ASP A 216 -9.76 18.02 -21.25
C ASP A 216 -10.96 18.04 -20.26
N ARG A 217 -12.03 17.30 -20.59
CA ARG A 217 -13.19 17.16 -19.69
C ARG A 217 -12.81 16.51 -18.37
N THR A 218 -12.05 15.42 -18.39
CA THR A 218 -11.58 14.76 -17.18
C THR A 218 -10.72 15.69 -16.34
N ARG A 219 -9.77 16.42 -16.95
CA ARG A 219 -8.91 17.39 -16.24
C ARG A 219 -9.73 18.49 -15.60
N LYS A 220 -10.68 19.06 -16.33
CA LYS A 220 -11.57 20.11 -15.81
C LYS A 220 -12.39 19.58 -14.63
N TYR A 221 -12.92 18.37 -14.72
CA TYR A 221 -13.69 17.80 -13.62
C TYR A 221 -12.83 17.50 -12.41
N LEU A 222 -11.66 16.88 -12.59
CA LEU A 222 -10.69 16.67 -11.51
C LEU A 222 -10.42 18.00 -10.80
N SER A 223 -10.05 19.05 -11.54
CA SER A 223 -9.79 20.37 -10.94
C SER A 223 -10.96 20.93 -10.12
N LEU A 224 -12.21 20.71 -10.56
CA LEU A 224 -13.41 21.20 -9.86
C LEU A 224 -13.71 20.39 -8.59
N ASP A 225 -13.65 19.06 -8.67
CA ASP A 225 -13.91 18.18 -7.53
C ASP A 225 -12.94 18.49 -6.37
N TYR A 226 -11.67 18.75 -6.70
CA TYR A 226 -10.66 19.13 -5.70
C TYR A 226 -10.87 20.53 -5.11
N ILE A 227 -11.31 21.52 -5.90
CA ILE A 227 -11.66 22.84 -5.36
C ILE A 227 -12.81 22.70 -4.34
N MET A 228 -13.77 21.83 -4.62
CA MET A 228 -14.92 21.61 -3.74
C MET A 228 -14.51 20.90 -2.43
N GLU A 229 -13.69 19.86 -2.48
CA GLU A 229 -13.21 19.16 -1.27
C GLU A 229 -12.39 20.09 -0.35
N ASN A 230 -11.48 20.91 -0.90
CA ASN A 230 -10.68 21.85 -0.12
C ASN A 230 -11.54 22.92 0.57
N SER A 231 -12.64 23.35 -0.05
CA SER A 231 -13.59 24.28 0.55
C SER A 231 -14.34 23.69 1.75
N GLN A 232 -14.63 22.39 1.72
CA GLN A 232 -15.32 21.69 2.81
C GLN A 232 -14.38 21.39 3.98
N GLN A 233 -13.12 21.03 3.70
CA GLN A 233 -12.12 20.76 4.73
C GLN A 233 -11.75 22.04 5.51
N SER A 234 -11.66 23.19 4.83
CA SER A 234 -11.48 24.51 5.46
C SER A 234 -12.63 24.89 6.39
N LYS A 235 -13.87 24.50 6.06
CA LYS A 235 -15.05 24.72 6.93
C LYS A 235 -15.07 23.77 8.13
N LYS A 236 -14.64 22.52 7.96
CA LYS A 236 -14.65 21.50 9.02
C LYS A 236 -13.54 21.72 10.07
N SER A 237 -12.39 22.23 9.63
CA SER A 237 -11.26 22.58 10.52
C SER A 237 -11.59 23.71 11.50
N LYS A 238 -12.49 24.64 11.15
CA LYS A 238 -12.87 25.76 12.03
C LYS A 238 -13.83 25.40 13.17
N ASN A 239 -14.50 24.24 13.11
CA ASN A 239 -15.56 23.87 14.05
C ASN A 239 -15.27 22.61 14.89
N THR A 240 -14.09 22.02 14.75
CA THR A 240 -13.72 20.83 15.54
C THR A 240 -12.61 21.22 16.51
N PRO A 241 -12.83 21.22 17.84
CA PRO A 241 -11.75 21.48 18.79
C PRO A 241 -10.63 20.46 18.58
N GLU A 242 -9.37 20.95 18.49
CA GLU A 242 -8.13 20.18 18.26
C GLU A 242 -7.80 19.19 19.39
N ILE A 243 -8.69 18.26 19.72
CA ILE A 243 -8.47 17.28 20.78
C ILE A 243 -7.76 16.01 20.26
N PHE A 244 -7.63 15.85 18.93
CA PHE A 244 -7.07 14.61 18.33
C PHE A 244 -5.97 14.82 17.27
N ALA A 245 -5.35 16.00 17.19
CA ALA A 245 -4.40 16.31 16.11
C ALA A 245 -3.02 15.64 16.24
N ASN A 246 -2.75 14.87 17.31
CA ASN A 246 -1.46 14.21 17.46
C ASN A 246 -1.66 12.70 17.58
N SER A 247 -1.58 12.01 16.43
CA SER A 247 -1.57 10.54 16.35
C SER A 247 -0.56 9.94 17.35
N ASN A 248 0.56 10.62 17.57
CA ASN A 248 1.57 10.25 18.57
C ASN A 248 1.04 10.28 20.02
N GLN A 249 0.11 11.18 20.37
CA GLN A 249 -0.52 11.21 21.70
C GLN A 249 -1.54 10.09 21.89
N ALA A 250 -2.30 9.74 20.85
CA ALA A 250 -3.22 8.59 20.91
C ALA A 250 -2.44 7.27 21.08
N PHE A 251 -1.33 7.11 20.36
CA PHE A 251 -0.41 5.98 20.54
C PHE A 251 0.22 5.95 21.94
N ALA A 252 0.67 7.10 22.45
CA ALA A 252 1.21 7.19 23.81
C ALA A 252 0.16 6.82 24.87
N LEU A 253 -1.08 7.29 24.73
CA LEU A 253 -2.19 6.95 25.64
C LEU A 253 -2.53 5.45 25.57
N LEU A 254 -2.56 4.85 24.38
CA LEU A 254 -2.77 3.41 24.20
C LEU A 254 -1.64 2.58 24.84
N LEU A 255 -0.38 3.02 24.70
CA LEU A 255 0.75 2.38 25.37
C LEU A 255 0.66 2.49 26.90
N ILE A 256 0.29 3.66 27.43
CA ILE A 256 0.11 3.87 28.88
C ILE A 256 -1.03 2.99 29.40
N LEU A 257 -2.17 2.92 28.69
CA LEU A 257 -3.30 2.05 29.06
C LEU A 257 -2.91 0.58 29.02
N SER A 258 -2.16 0.15 28.01
CA SER A 258 -1.63 -1.22 27.90
C SER A 258 -0.72 -1.57 29.08
N LEU A 259 0.22 -0.68 29.41
CA LEU A 259 1.14 -0.86 30.54
C LEU A 259 0.38 -0.87 31.88
N ALA A 260 -0.58 0.03 32.08
CA ALA A 260 -1.40 0.07 33.28
C ALA A 260 -2.23 -1.22 33.45
N CYS A 261 -2.81 -1.73 32.36
CA CYS A 261 -3.56 -2.99 32.37
C CYS A 261 -2.64 -4.18 32.70
N GLY A 262 -1.43 -4.21 32.12
CA GLY A 262 -0.40 -5.21 32.44
C GLY A 262 0.02 -5.18 33.91
N ILE A 263 0.24 -3.99 34.49
CA ILE A 263 0.58 -3.81 35.91
C ILE A 263 -0.58 -4.28 36.81
N CYS A 264 -1.84 -3.93 36.48
CA CYS A 264 -3.00 -4.39 37.23
C CYS A 264 -3.10 -5.93 37.26
N LEU A 265 -2.88 -6.60 36.12
CA LEU A 265 -2.87 -8.06 36.05
C LEU A 265 -1.73 -8.68 36.89
N LEU A 266 -0.54 -8.08 36.88
CA LEU A 266 0.58 -8.51 37.72
C LEU A 266 0.27 -8.36 39.22
N LEU A 267 -0.38 -7.26 39.62
CA LEU A 267 -0.77 -7.05 41.02
C LEU A 267 -1.85 -8.04 41.49
N VAL A 268 -2.85 -8.34 40.63
CA VAL A 268 -3.89 -9.33 40.93
C VAL A 268 -3.30 -10.72 41.09
N THR A 269 -2.43 -11.13 40.17
CA THR A 269 -1.75 -12.44 40.21
C THR A 269 -0.81 -12.56 41.42
N TYR A 270 -0.06 -11.51 41.74
CA TYR A 270 0.77 -11.45 42.95
C TYR A 270 -0.07 -11.61 44.23
N LYS A 271 -1.17 -10.87 44.36
CA LYS A 271 -2.08 -10.96 45.51
C LYS A 271 -2.68 -12.36 45.65
N TYR A 272 -3.10 -12.97 44.53
CA TYR A 272 -3.58 -14.34 44.50
C TYR A 272 -2.52 -15.34 45.00
N TYR A 273 -1.28 -15.22 44.53
CA TYR A 273 -0.19 -16.10 44.94
C TYR A 273 0.13 -15.98 46.43
N ARG A 274 0.20 -14.75 46.95
CA ARG A 274 0.43 -14.47 48.38
C ARG A 274 -0.65 -15.08 49.27
N LEU A 275 -1.93 -14.91 48.91
CA LEU A 275 -3.04 -15.51 49.68
C LEU A 275 -2.97 -17.04 49.68
N ARG A 276 -2.56 -17.64 48.56
CA ARG A 276 -2.38 -19.09 48.47
C ARG A 276 -1.24 -19.59 49.36
N THR A 277 -0.13 -18.87 49.46
CA THR A 277 0.98 -19.24 50.35
C THR A 277 0.61 -19.12 51.82
N GLU A 278 -0.10 -18.05 52.22
CA GLU A 278 -0.57 -17.87 53.59
C GLU A 278 -1.58 -18.97 54.00
N ASN A 279 -2.46 -19.39 53.08
CA ASN A 279 -3.42 -20.46 53.33
C ASN A 279 -2.75 -21.85 53.45
N LYS A 280 -1.69 -22.10 52.67
CA LYS A 280 -0.85 -23.29 52.85
C LYS A 280 -0.18 -23.29 54.23
N SER A 281 0.41 -22.18 54.66
CA SER A 281 1.06 -22.08 55.97
C SER A 281 0.10 -22.37 57.12
N ARG A 282 -1.12 -21.83 57.08
CA ARG A 282 -2.15 -22.10 58.10
C ARG A 282 -2.51 -23.58 58.20
N LYS A 283 -2.60 -24.31 57.08
CA LYS A 283 -2.90 -25.75 57.11
C LYS A 283 -1.81 -26.59 57.80
N TYR A 284 -0.55 -26.19 57.74
CA TYR A 284 0.53 -26.93 58.41
C TYR A 284 0.59 -26.64 59.91
N SER A 285 0.27 -25.41 60.34
CA SER A 285 0.25 -25.02 61.76
C SER A 285 -0.82 -25.76 62.59
N THR A 286 -1.98 -26.07 61.98
CA THR A 286 -3.08 -26.77 62.68
C THR A 286 -2.82 -28.27 62.88
N ILE A 287 -1.94 -28.87 62.07
CA ILE A 287 -1.65 -30.32 62.14
C ILE A 287 -0.68 -30.63 63.29
N THR A 288 0.19 -29.68 63.66
CA THR A 288 1.16 -29.85 64.76
C THR A 288 0.59 -29.70 66.18
N LEU A 289 -0.66 -29.25 66.35
CA LEU A 289 -1.24 -29.03 67.68
C LEU A 289 -2.17 -30.16 68.18
N SER A 290 -2.35 -31.24 67.42
CA SER A 290 -3.27 -32.34 67.76
C SER A 290 -2.58 -33.66 68.11
N THR A 291 -1.26 -33.65 68.32
CA THR A 291 -0.45 -34.86 68.62
C THR A 291 0.28 -34.78 69.97
N ALA A 292 -0.25 -34.01 70.92
CA ALA A 292 0.21 -34.02 72.31
C ALA A 292 -0.97 -34.37 73.23
#